data_AF-A0A7C1PR78-F1
#
_entry.id   AF-A0A7C1PR78-F1
#
_cell.length_a   1.000
_cell.length_b   1.000
_cell.length_c   1.000
_cell.angle_alpha   90.00
_cell.angle_beta   90.00
_cell.angle_gamma   90.00
#
_symmetry.space_group_name_H-M   'P 1'
#
loop_
_entity.id
_entity.type
_entity.pdbx_description
1 polymer ?
#
loop_
_entity_poly.entity_id
_entity_poly.type
_entity_poly.pdbx_seq_one_letter_code
_entity_poly.pdbx_strand_id
1 'polypeptide(L)'
;MTAPMQVAEFVRLIQQSGVAEERAIRNHLTGLGIGLEEGDARSAAEILVRDGLLTQFQADQLLQGKWRGFHVGKYRILERIGSGGMGQVFLCRHVQL
;
A
#
# COMPACT_ATOMS: atom_id res chain seq x y z
N MET A 1 3.09 -15.66 2.05
CA MET A 1 2.11 -14.71 1.48
C MET A 1 2.44 -14.61 0.00
N THR A 2 1.42 -14.63 -0.86
CA THR A 2 1.59 -14.64 -2.32
C THR A 2 1.67 -13.22 -2.85
N ALA A 3 2.62 -12.94 -3.73
CA ALA A 3 2.72 -11.65 -4.39
C ALA A 3 1.53 -11.46 -5.36
N PRO A 4 0.86 -10.29 -5.33
CA PRO A 4 -0.22 -10.02 -6.26
C PRO A 4 0.33 -9.86 -7.68
N MET A 5 -0.32 -10.47 -8.66
CA MET A 5 0.01 -10.27 -10.07
C MET A 5 -0.96 -9.29 -10.73
N GLN A 6 -2.22 -9.30 -10.30
CA GLN A 6 -3.28 -8.48 -10.87
C GLN A 6 -3.70 -7.34 -9.94
N VAL A 7 -4.25 -6.27 -10.53
CA VAL A 7 -4.75 -5.10 -9.78
C VAL A 7 -5.81 -5.50 -8.76
N ALA A 8 -6.72 -6.43 -9.07
CA ALA A 8 -7.74 -6.89 -8.14
C ALA A 8 -7.13 -7.48 -6.85
N GLU A 9 -6.08 -8.29 -6.98
CA GLU A 9 -5.35 -8.86 -5.84
C GLU A 9 -4.63 -7.77 -5.04
N PHE A 10 -3.99 -6.82 -5.74
CA PHE A 10 -3.29 -5.71 -5.11
C PHE A 10 -4.25 -4.80 -4.32
N VAL A 11 -5.41 -4.46 -4.88
CA VAL A 11 -6.45 -3.67 -4.21
C VAL A 11 -6.97 -4.39 -2.95
N ARG A 12 -7.13 -5.72 -3.00
CA ARG A 12 -7.49 -6.51 -1.81
C ARG A 12 -6.43 -6.39 -0.71
N LEU A 13 -5.15 -6.44 -1.06
CA LEU A 13 -4.07 -6.28 -0.08
C LEU A 13 -4.04 -4.86 0.51
N ILE A 14 -4.28 -3.82 -0.31
CA ILE A 14 -4.41 -2.43 0.17
C ILE A 14 -5.54 -2.33 1.18
N GLN A 15 -6.72 -2.87 0.86
CA GLN A 15 -7.87 -2.88 1.76
C GLN A 15 -7.57 -3.61 3.08
N GLN A 16 -7.00 -4.81 3.01
CA GLN A 16 -6.63 -5.60 4.20
C GLN A 16 -5.60 -4.89 5.09
N SER A 17 -4.71 -4.09 4.49
CA SER A 17 -3.69 -3.35 5.22
C SER A 17 -4.19 -2.10 5.94
N GLY A 18 -5.34 -1.57 5.52
CA GLY A 18 -5.91 -0.32 6.02
C GLY A 18 -5.10 0.93 5.68
N VAL A 19 -4.11 0.85 4.77
CA VAL A 19 -3.24 2.00 4.47
C VAL A 19 -3.95 3.08 3.66
N ALA A 20 -4.97 2.71 2.89
CA ALA A 20 -5.78 3.61 2.08
C ALA A 20 -7.23 3.11 1.98
N GLU A 21 -8.15 4.02 1.70
CA GLU A 21 -9.56 3.67 1.50
C GLU A 21 -9.75 2.96 0.15
N GLU A 22 -10.35 1.77 0.17
CA GLU A 22 -10.59 0.96 -1.02
C GLU A 22 -11.36 1.71 -2.11
N ARG A 23 -12.38 2.49 -1.74
CA ARG A 23 -13.19 3.26 -2.69
C ARG A 23 -12.36 4.31 -3.41
N ALA A 24 -11.46 5.00 -2.70
CA ALA A 24 -10.56 5.98 -3.29
C ALA A 24 -9.61 5.33 -4.31
N ILE A 25 -9.02 4.18 -3.94
CA ILE A 25 -8.11 3.42 -4.82
C ILE A 25 -8.84 2.96 -6.08
N ARG A 26 -10.01 2.33 -5.94
CA ARG A 26 -10.78 1.85 -7.10
C ARG A 26 -11.19 2.99 -8.02
N ASN A 27 -11.77 4.05 -7.48
CA ASN A 27 -12.19 5.20 -8.27
C ASN A 27 -11.02 5.83 -9.03
N HIS A 28 -9.85 5.92 -8.39
CA HIS A 28 -8.65 6.49 -9.02
C HIS A 28 -8.17 5.62 -10.19
N LEU A 29 -8.04 4.32 -9.98
CA LEU A 29 -7.59 3.38 -11.02
C LEU A 29 -8.59 3.31 -12.18
N THR A 30 -9.90 3.24 -11.88
CA THR A 30 -10.96 3.27 -12.91
C THR A 30 -10.98 4.59 -13.68
N GLY A 31 -10.76 5.73 -13.02
CA GLY A 31 -10.68 7.04 -13.67
C GLY A 31 -9.50 7.15 -14.66
N LEU A 32 -8.46 6.34 -14.47
CA LEU A 32 -7.31 6.23 -15.38
C LEU A 32 -7.48 5.11 -16.43
N GLY A 33 -8.63 4.42 -16.46
CA GLY A 33 -8.88 3.31 -17.38
C GLY A 33 -8.15 2.01 -17.04
N ILE A 34 -7.62 1.87 -15.81
CA ILE A 34 -6.95 0.65 -15.35
C ILE A 34 -8.01 -0.36 -14.88
N GLY A 35 -8.14 -1.46 -15.63
CA GLY A 35 -9.02 -2.57 -15.28
C GLY A 35 -8.50 -3.38 -14.09
N LEU A 36 -9.40 -3.82 -13.20
CA LEU A 36 -9.03 -4.60 -12.01
C LEU A 36 -8.53 -6.01 -12.37
N GLU A 37 -9.13 -6.66 -13.36
CA GLU A 37 -8.83 -8.06 -13.73
C GLU A 37 -7.68 -8.17 -14.75
N GLU A 38 -7.54 -7.18 -15.64
CA GLU A 38 -6.54 -7.21 -16.72
C GLU A 38 -5.29 -6.38 -16.42
N GLY A 39 -5.36 -5.49 -15.42
CA GLY A 39 -4.25 -4.64 -15.02
C GLY A 39 -3.17 -5.39 -14.26
N ASP A 40 -1.92 -5.00 -14.49
CA ASP A 40 -0.75 -5.46 -13.74
C ASP A 40 -0.60 -4.75 -12.38
N ALA A 41 -0.34 -5.53 -11.33
CA ALA A 41 -0.24 -5.03 -9.96
C ALA A 41 0.92 -4.02 -9.78
N ARG A 42 2.06 -4.24 -10.43
CA ARG A 42 3.23 -3.34 -10.32
C ARG A 42 2.95 -1.99 -10.95
N SER A 43 2.36 -1.98 -12.14
CA SER A 43 1.96 -0.76 -12.84
C SER A 43 0.98 0.07 -12.01
N ALA A 44 -0.01 -0.57 -11.39
CA ALA A 44 -0.92 0.13 -10.48
C ALA A 44 -0.22 0.66 -9.23
N ALA A 45 0.74 -0.09 -8.65
CA ALA A 45 1.51 0.37 -7.51
C ALA A 45 2.31 1.64 -7.84
N GLU A 46 2.99 1.69 -8.99
CA GLU A 46 3.74 2.86 -9.44
C GLU A 46 2.84 4.09 -9.60
N ILE A 47 1.66 3.92 -10.20
CA ILE A 47 0.66 4.99 -10.35
C ILE A 47 0.22 5.50 -8.97
N LEU A 48 -0.14 4.61 -8.05
CA LEU A 48 -0.64 4.98 -6.73
C LEU A 48 0.43 5.65 -5.86
N VAL A 49 1.71 5.29 -6.04
CA VAL A 49 2.83 5.99 -5.39
C VAL A 49 3.05 7.36 -5.99
N ARG A 50 3.12 7.46 -7.33
CA ARG A 50 3.28 8.74 -8.04
C ARG A 50 2.20 9.74 -7.65
N ASP A 51 0.96 9.26 -7.50
CA ASP A 51 -0.20 10.09 -7.21
C ASP A 51 -0.43 10.30 -5.69
N GLY A 52 0.48 9.78 -4.84
CA GLY A 52 0.48 10.03 -3.40
C GLY A 52 -0.57 9.28 -2.58
N LEU A 53 -1.25 8.30 -3.19
CA LEU A 53 -2.23 7.42 -2.53
C LEU A 53 -1.54 6.35 -1.68
N LEU A 54 -0.35 5.92 -2.09
CA LEU A 54 0.55 5.05 -1.33
C LEU A 54 1.92 5.69 -1.20
N THR A 55 2.66 5.27 -0.19
CA THR A 55 4.12 5.50 -0.13
C THR A 55 4.86 4.38 -0.86
N GLN A 56 6.10 4.64 -1.30
CA GLN A 56 6.95 3.61 -1.91
C GLN A 56 7.10 2.39 -0.99
N PHE A 57 7.34 2.63 0.30
CA PHE A 57 7.44 1.56 1.30
C PHE A 57 6.17 0.70 1.36
N GLN A 58 4.98 1.31 1.34
CA GLN A 58 3.71 0.58 1.36
C GLN A 58 3.53 -0.26 0.09
N ALA A 59 3.77 0.34 -1.07
CA ALA A 59 3.70 -0.37 -2.35
C ALA A 59 4.65 -1.58 -2.38
N ASP A 60 5.91 -1.41 -1.99
CA ASP A 60 6.92 -2.48 -1.99
C ASP A 60 6.54 -3.65 -1.07
N GLN A 61 6.00 -3.37 0.12
CA GLN A 61 5.53 -4.40 1.04
C GLN A 61 4.29 -5.11 0.49
N LEU A 62 3.33 -4.38 -0.06
CA LEU A 62 2.10 -4.95 -0.62
C LEU A 62 2.39 -5.81 -1.87
N LEU A 63 3.32 -5.40 -2.73
CA LEU A 63 3.79 -6.19 -3.87
C LEU A 63 4.52 -7.48 -3.46
N GLN A 64 5.00 -7.57 -2.22
CA GLN A 64 5.51 -8.82 -1.63
C GLN A 64 4.41 -9.66 -0.97
N GLY A 65 3.14 -9.27 -1.11
CA GLY A 65 2.01 -9.90 -0.43
C GLY A 65 1.88 -9.54 1.05
N LYS A 66 2.70 -8.61 1.57
CA LYS A 66 2.70 -8.21 2.98
C LYS A 66 1.70 -7.09 3.21
N TRP A 67 0.56 -7.45 3.78
CA TRP A 67 -0.51 -6.49 4.12
C TRP A 67 -0.58 -6.16 5.63
N ARG A 68 0.16 -6.88 6.48
CA ARG A 68 0.19 -6.64 7.93
C ARG A 68 1.34 -5.73 8.33
N GLY A 69 1.21 -5.07 9.48
CA GLY A 69 2.31 -4.32 10.10
C GLY A 69 2.43 -2.86 9.66
N PHE A 70 1.45 -2.31 8.95
CA PHE A 70 1.43 -0.87 8.59
C PHE A 70 0.89 0.05 9.68
N HIS A 71 0.40 -0.50 10.78
CA HIS A 71 -0.19 0.25 11.87
C HIS A 71 0.43 -0.16 13.21
N VAL A 72 0.76 0.83 14.03
CA VAL A 72 1.22 0.67 15.42
C VAL A 72 0.38 1.59 16.29
N GLY A 73 -0.64 1.04 16.96
CA GLY A 73 -1.60 1.84 17.70
C GLY A 73 -2.30 2.87 16.78
N LYS A 74 -2.19 4.15 17.13
CA LYS A 74 -2.76 5.28 16.36
C LYS A 74 -1.84 5.82 15.25
N TYR A 75 -0.82 5.06 14.87
CA TYR A 75 0.20 5.49 13.91
C TYR A 75 0.20 4.60 12.68
N ARG A 76 0.07 5.21 11.50
CA ARG A 76 0.26 4.55 10.21
C ARG A 76 1.70 4.74 9.75
N ILE A 77 2.39 3.65 9.45
CA ILE A 77 3.75 3.65 8.92
C ILE A 77 3.75 4.21 7.49
N LEU A 78 4.64 5.17 7.25
CA LEU A 78 4.88 5.77 5.94
C LEU A 78 6.19 5.25 5.33
N GLU A 79 7.24 5.12 6.13
CA GLU A 79 8.57 4.76 5.62
C GLU A 79 9.44 4.15 6.72
N ARG A 80 10.39 3.28 6.34
CA ARG A 80 11.46 2.83 7.23
C ARG A 80 12.68 3.73 7.06
N ILE A 81 12.99 4.51 8.08
CA ILE A 81 14.07 5.51 8.05
C ILE A 81 15.36 5.05 8.75
N GLY A 82 15.34 3.91 9.44
CA GLY A 82 16.54 3.37 10.07
C GLY A 82 16.38 1.93 10.54
N SER A 83 17.51 1.24 10.68
CA SER A 83 17.59 -0.11 11.24
C SER A 83 18.93 -0.34 11.94
N GLY A 84 18.93 -1.00 13.10
CA GLY A 84 20.13 -1.35 13.85
C GLY A 84 19.89 -2.47 14.87
N GLY A 85 20.89 -2.79 15.70
CA GLY A 85 20.81 -3.90 16.64
C GLY A 85 19.67 -3.82 17.67
N MET A 86 19.16 -2.61 17.94
CA MET A 86 18.05 -2.38 18.89
C MET A 86 16.67 -2.30 18.22
N GLY A 87 16.58 -2.40 16.88
CA GLY A 87 15.30 -2.42 16.17
C GLY A 87 15.25 -1.62 14.87
N GLN A 88 14.03 -1.25 14.48
CA GLN A 88 13.72 -0.50 13.26
C GLN A 88 13.07 0.84 13.63
N VAL A 89 13.39 1.88 12.87
CA VAL A 89 12.83 3.22 13.03
C VAL A 89 11.96 3.53 11.83
N PHE A 90 10.71 3.96 12.11
CA PHE A 90 9.72 4.26 11.09
C PHE A 90 9.26 5.71 11.19
N LEU A 91 9.11 6.34 10.03
CA LEU A 91 8.32 7.55 9.88
C LEU A 91 6.85 7.17 9.87
N CYS A 92 6.05 7.81 10.71
CA CYS A 92 4.63 7.51 10.85
C CYS A 92 3.77 8.77 10.79
N ARG A 93 2.51 8.61 10.38
CA ARG A 93 1.44 9.61 10.50
C ARG A 93 0.49 9.20 11.60
N HIS A 94 0.15 10.12 12.50
CA HIS A 94 -0.94 9.92 13.44
C HIS A 94 -2.27 9.87 12.68
N VAL A 95 -3.08 8.85 12.93
CA VAL A 95 -4.42 8.70 12.36
C VAL A 95 -5.45 8.84 13.48
N GLN A 96 -6.43 9.74 13.30
CA GLN A 96 -7.61 9.76 14.18
C GLN A 96 -8.48 8.55 13.82
N LEU A 97 -8.74 7.71 14.82
CA LEU A 97 -9.74 6.64 14.76
C LEU A 97 -11.13 7.25 14.94
#